data_AF-A0A195BQ77-F1
#
_entry.id   AF-A0A195BQ77-F1
#
_cell.length_a   1.000
_cell.length_b   1.000
_cell.length_c   1.000
_cell.angle_alpha   90.00
_cell.angle_beta   90.00
_cell.angle_gamma   90.00
#
_symmetry.space_group_name_H-M   'P 1'
#
loop_
_entity.id
_entity.type
_entity.pdbx_description
1 polymer ?
#
loop_
_entity_poly.entity_id
_entity_poly.type
_entity_poly.pdbx_seq_one_letter_code
_entity_poly.pdbx_strand_id
1 'polypeptide(L)'
;KIAVVDGIMTKPTKQISISFHSTIDMDEHEKILMTGTLEQRKEAFKEDEELMRETTKFISEVIETAATEASKRKIQSEGAEGEGSRLKGGDTITGWNNRARGFCNRILNALCPCFTNHGKS
;
A
#
# COMPACT_ATOMS: atom_id res chain seq x y z
N LYS A 1 -35.41 -1.86 67.90
CA LYS A 1 -35.21 -3.33 67.86
C LYS A 1 -34.16 -3.60 66.80
N ILE A 2 -33.00 -4.07 67.21
CA ILE A 2 -31.85 -4.36 66.36
C ILE A 2 -32.11 -5.73 65.73
N ALA A 3 -32.08 -5.81 64.40
CA ALA A 3 -31.98 -7.06 63.68
C ALA A 3 -30.62 -7.06 62.98
N VAL A 4 -29.66 -7.79 63.55
CA VAL A 4 -28.44 -8.21 62.88
C VAL A 4 -28.78 -9.55 62.25
N VAL A 5 -28.80 -9.60 60.92
CA VAL A 5 -28.79 -10.82 60.13
C VAL A 5 -27.74 -10.62 59.05
N ASP A 6 -26.73 -11.48 59.11
CA ASP A 6 -25.72 -11.80 58.10
C ASP A 6 -25.09 -10.64 57.30
N GLY A 7 -23.87 -10.32 57.73
CA GLY A 7 -23.02 -9.31 57.14
C GLY A 7 -22.69 -9.56 55.68
N ILE A 8 -23.37 -8.84 54.80
CA ILE A 8 -22.75 -8.25 53.60
C ILE A 8 -23.35 -6.84 53.47
N MET A 9 -22.58 -5.83 53.89
CA MET A 9 -22.88 -4.44 53.52
C MET A 9 -22.66 -4.29 52.01
N THR A 10 -23.67 -4.57 51.20
CA THR A 10 -23.69 -4.07 49.82
C THR A 10 -24.04 -2.59 49.87
N LYS A 11 -23.00 -1.75 49.98
CA LYS A 11 -23.16 -0.31 49.78
C LYS A 11 -23.80 -0.11 48.40
N PRO A 12 -24.89 0.66 48.26
CA PRO A 12 -25.36 1.06 46.94
C PRO A 12 -24.32 2.03 46.39
N THR A 13 -23.38 1.52 45.60
CA THR A 13 -22.46 2.34 44.82
C THR A 13 -23.34 3.07 43.80
N LYS A 14 -23.69 4.33 44.09
CA LYS A 14 -24.32 5.21 43.11
C LYS A 14 -23.36 5.28 41.93
N GLN A 15 -23.66 4.54 40.87
CA GLN A 15 -22.89 4.59 39.64
C GLN A 15 -23.07 6.00 39.08
N ILE A 16 -22.03 6.82 39.18
CA ILE A 16 -22.03 8.15 38.58
C ILE A 16 -21.89 7.93 37.08
N SER A 17 -23.02 7.90 36.38
CA SER A 17 -23.09 7.93 34.92
C SER A 17 -22.77 9.36 34.48
N ILE A 18 -21.53 9.58 34.04
CA ILE A 18 -21.14 10.84 33.39
C ILE A 18 -21.38 10.64 31.90
N SER A 19 -22.50 11.14 31.37
CA SER A 19 -22.72 11.20 29.92
C SER A 19 -22.20 12.53 29.38
N PHE A 20 -21.29 12.46 28.41
CA PHE A 20 -20.83 13.63 27.68
C PHE A 20 -21.69 13.76 26.42
N HIS A 21 -22.64 14.68 26.44
CA HIS A 21 -23.38 15.07 25.25
C HIS A 21 -22.68 16.29 24.65
N SER A 22 -22.00 16.09 23.53
CA SER A 22 -21.47 17.19 22.73
C SER A 22 -22.61 17.76 21.89
N THR A 23 -23.12 18.94 22.25
CA THR A 23 -23.98 19.74 21.37
C THR A 23 -23.07 20.55 20.45
N ILE A 24 -22.32 19.88 19.57
CA ILE A 24 -21.75 20.58 18.42
C ILE A 24 -22.95 20.88 17.53
N ASP A 25 -23.31 22.15 17.45
CA ASP A 25 -24.23 22.65 16.42
C ASP A 25 -23.49 22.50 15.09
N MET A 26 -23.52 21.29 14.54
CA MET A 26 -22.91 20.98 13.27
C MET A 26 -23.74 21.64 12.18
N ASP A 27 -23.08 22.32 11.26
CA ASP A 27 -23.73 22.77 10.05
C ASP A 27 -24.40 21.57 9.36
N GLU A 28 -25.62 21.76 8.85
CA GLU A 28 -26.36 20.67 8.18
C GLU A 28 -25.55 20.07 7.02
N HIS A 29 -24.69 20.85 6.37
CA HIS A 29 -23.76 20.37 5.35
C HIS A 29 -22.72 19.38 5.91
N GLU A 30 -22.08 19.71 7.04
CA GLU A 30 -21.14 18.81 7.72
C GLU A 30 -21.85 17.54 8.22
N LYS A 31 -23.09 17.68 8.69
CA LYS A 31 -23.91 16.56 9.14
C LYS A 31 -24.30 15.63 7.98
N ILE A 32 -24.64 16.20 6.81
CA ILE A 32 -24.87 15.43 5.58
C ILE A 32 -23.60 14.69 5.17
N LEU A 33 -22.44 15.36 5.20
CA LEU A 33 -21.12 14.75 4.92
C LEU A 33 -20.79 13.58 5.85
N MET A 34 -21.16 13.65 7.13
CA MET A 34 -20.86 12.58 8.10
C MET A 34 -21.88 11.44 8.11
N THR A 35 -23.18 11.76 7.98
CA THR A 35 -24.27 10.81 8.30
C THR A 35 -25.28 10.61 7.18
N GLY A 36 -25.20 11.38 6.09
CA GLY A 36 -26.07 11.26 4.93
C GLY A 36 -25.87 9.97 4.14
N THR A 37 -26.81 9.70 3.22
CA THR A 37 -26.66 8.60 2.25
C THR A 37 -25.43 8.81 1.37
N LEU A 38 -24.95 7.76 0.69
CA LEU A 38 -23.78 7.86 -0.18
C LEU A 38 -23.93 8.94 -1.25
N GLU A 39 -25.10 9.03 -1.89
CA GLU A 39 -25.34 10.01 -2.95
C GLU A 39 -25.38 11.45 -2.39
N GLN A 40 -26.05 11.66 -1.25
CA GLN A 40 -26.05 12.96 -0.58
C GLN A 40 -24.64 13.39 -0.16
N ARG A 41 -23.82 12.46 0.34
CA ARG A 41 -22.42 12.75 0.70
C ARG A 41 -21.58 13.14 -0.52
N LYS A 42 -21.82 12.51 -1.68
CA LYS A 42 -21.13 12.88 -2.93
C LYS A 42 -21.55 14.25 -3.43
N GLU A 43 -22.81 14.61 -3.29
CA GLU A 43 -23.32 15.93 -3.68
C GLU A 43 -22.74 17.02 -2.76
N ALA A 44 -22.87 16.87 -1.44
CA ALA A 44 -22.28 17.78 -0.47
C ALA A 44 -20.75 17.93 -0.64
N PHE A 45 -20.05 16.83 -0.90
CA PHE A 45 -18.59 16.89 -1.16
C PHE A 45 -18.23 17.73 -2.40
N LYS A 46 -19.08 17.71 -3.44
CA LYS A 46 -18.83 18.46 -4.70
C LYS A 46 -19.24 19.93 -4.61
N GLU A 47 -20.20 20.25 -3.74
CA GLU A 47 -20.70 21.61 -3.56
C GLU A 47 -19.72 22.50 -2.79
N ASP A 48 -18.88 21.91 -1.93
CA ASP A 48 -17.83 22.63 -1.22
C ASP A 48 -16.64 22.98 -2.14
N GLU A 49 -16.60 24.24 -2.60
CA GLU A 49 -15.58 24.75 -3.51
C GLU A 49 -14.17 24.75 -2.90
N GLU A 50 -14.06 25.01 -1.59
CA GLU A 50 -12.78 24.99 -0.89
C GLU A 50 -12.23 23.57 -0.79
N LEU A 51 -13.07 22.64 -0.36
CA LEU A 51 -12.73 21.22 -0.30
C LEU A 51 -12.34 20.66 -1.67
N MET A 52 -13.08 21.00 -2.73
CA MET A 52 -12.78 20.56 -4.10
C MET A 52 -11.46 21.13 -4.62
N ARG A 53 -11.15 22.39 -4.30
CA ARG A 53 -9.87 23.02 -4.65
C ARG A 53 -8.71 22.31 -3.95
N GLU A 54 -8.82 22.06 -2.64
CA GLU A 54 -7.78 21.36 -1.88
C GLU A 54 -7.60 19.92 -2.36
N THR A 55 -8.70 19.22 -2.63
CA THR A 55 -8.68 17.86 -3.17
C THR A 55 -7.96 17.81 -4.52
N THR A 56 -8.26 18.76 -5.41
CA THR A 56 -7.60 18.83 -6.73
C THR A 56 -6.11 19.11 -6.59
N LYS A 57 -5.73 20.02 -5.69
CA LYS A 57 -4.32 20.31 -5.39
C LYS A 57 -3.60 19.06 -4.88
N PHE A 58 -4.17 18.37 -3.90
CA PHE A 58 -3.60 17.14 -3.35
C PHE A 58 -3.39 16.06 -4.42
N ILE A 59 -4.38 15.82 -5.28
CA ILE A 59 -4.26 14.85 -6.38
C ILE A 59 -3.12 15.25 -7.33
N SER A 60 -3.00 16.54 -7.63
CA SER A 60 -1.94 17.07 -8.50
C SER A 60 -0.55 16.83 -7.89
N GLU A 61 -0.38 17.11 -6.60
CA GLU A 61 0.87 16.87 -5.87
C GLU A 61 1.25 15.39 -5.85
N VAL A 62 0.29 14.49 -5.67
CA VAL A 62 0.52 13.04 -5.72
C VAL A 62 1.02 12.60 -7.09
N ILE A 63 0.39 13.11 -8.17
CA ILE A 63 0.78 12.79 -9.55
C ILE A 63 2.19 13.31 -9.84
N GLU A 64 2.49 14.55 -9.49
CA GLU A 64 3.81 15.16 -9.69
C GLU A 64 4.90 14.43 -8.91
N THR A 65 4.61 14.05 -7.66
CA THR A 65 5.53 13.29 -6.82
C THR A 65 5.79 11.91 -7.42
N ALA A 66 4.74 11.21 -7.86
CA ALA A 66 4.87 9.91 -8.51
C ALA A 66 5.69 10.00 -9.80
N ALA A 67 5.47 11.04 -10.62
CA ALA A 67 6.21 11.29 -11.85
C ALA A 67 7.70 11.56 -11.57
N THR A 68 7.99 12.41 -10.57
CA THR A 68 9.35 12.73 -10.13
C THR A 68 10.09 11.48 -9.65
N GLU A 69 9.47 10.68 -8.78
CA GLU A 69 10.07 9.45 -8.27
C GLU A 69 10.25 8.39 -9.36
N ALA A 70 9.32 8.27 -10.31
CA ALA A 70 9.49 7.40 -11.47
C ALA A 70 10.66 7.84 -12.37
N SER A 71 10.78 9.15 -12.63
CA SER A 71 11.89 9.72 -13.41
C SER A 71 13.25 9.48 -12.72
N LYS A 72 13.31 9.70 -11.41
CA LYS A 72 14.50 9.41 -10.59
C LYS A 72 14.93 7.95 -10.68
N ARG A 73 13.99 7.00 -10.62
CA ARG A 73 14.27 5.56 -10.80
C ARG A 73 14.80 5.24 -12.20
N LYS A 74 14.28 5.90 -13.23
CA LYS A 74 14.78 5.75 -14.60
C LYS A 74 16.24 6.21 -14.70
N ILE A 75 16.56 7.40 -14.22
CA ILE A 75 17.92 7.95 -14.24
C ILE A 75 18.89 7.07 -13.43
N GLN A 76 18.46 6.58 -12.25
CA GLN A 76 19.27 5.65 -11.45
C GLN A 76 19.48 4.29 -12.14
N SER A 77 18.50 3.82 -12.92
CA SER A 77 18.65 2.59 -13.71
C SER A 77 19.56 2.77 -14.92
N GLU A 78 19.62 3.97 -15.49
CA GLU A 78 20.49 4.33 -16.62
C GLU A 78 21.95 4.53 -16.16
N GLY A 79 22.18 5.00 -14.93
CA GLY A 79 23.50 5.08 -14.31
C GLY A 79 24.04 3.77 -13.73
N ALA A 80 23.21 2.73 -13.66
CA ALA A 80 23.57 1.38 -13.20
C ALA A 80 23.93 0.44 -14.38
N GLU A 81 24.56 0.97 -15.44
CA GLU A 81 25.24 0.16 -16.47
C GLU A 81 26.56 -0.47 -15.96
N GLY A 82 26.81 -0.44 -14.65
CA GLY A 82 27.83 -1.24 -13.98
C GLY A 82 27.24 -2.53 -13.42
N GLU A 83 27.46 -3.64 -14.13
CA GLU A 83 27.23 -5.03 -13.73
C GLU A 83 25.75 -5.50 -13.57
N GLY A 84 25.25 -6.09 -14.65
CA GLY A 84 24.39 -7.27 -14.53
C GLY A 84 22.90 -7.00 -14.34
N SER A 85 22.25 -6.38 -15.34
CA SER A 85 20.80 -6.44 -15.51
C SER A 85 20.34 -7.89 -15.74
N ARG A 86 20.14 -8.64 -14.65
CA ARG A 86 19.71 -10.04 -14.64
C ARG A 86 18.25 -10.25 -15.05
N LEU A 87 17.56 -9.19 -15.49
CA LEU A 87 16.12 -9.22 -15.79
C LEU A 87 15.79 -8.84 -17.25
N LYS A 88 16.75 -8.40 -18.07
CA LYS A 88 16.48 -7.93 -19.45
C LYS A 88 16.55 -9.03 -20.52
N GLY A 89 16.41 -10.29 -20.11
CA GLY A 89 16.48 -11.46 -20.99
C GLY A 89 15.44 -12.54 -20.70
N GLY A 90 14.38 -12.23 -19.96
CA GLY A 90 13.29 -13.21 -19.70
C GLY A 90 12.34 -13.37 -20.88
N ASP A 91 11.97 -12.26 -21.51
CA ASP A 91 10.82 -12.21 -22.44
C ASP A 91 11.21 -11.98 -23.91
N THR A 92 12.51 -11.95 -24.22
CA THR A 92 13.00 -11.86 -25.61
C THR A 92 13.37 -13.24 -26.14
N ILE A 93 13.16 -13.48 -27.43
CA ILE A 93 13.55 -14.72 -28.13
C ILE A 93 15.03 -15.05 -27.87
N THR A 94 15.89 -14.03 -27.89
CA THR A 94 17.33 -14.14 -27.59
C THR A 94 17.57 -14.64 -26.15
N GLY A 95 16.80 -14.14 -25.20
CA GLY A 95 16.84 -14.55 -23.79
C GLY A 95 16.46 -16.02 -23.58
N TRP A 96 15.38 -16.47 -24.23
CA TRP A 96 14.96 -17.87 -24.25
C TRP A 96 16.02 -18.78 -24.86
N ASN A 97 16.60 -18.39 -25.99
CA ASN A 97 17.65 -19.17 -26.67
C ASN A 97 18.88 -19.33 -25.76
N ASN A 98 19.34 -18.24 -25.15
CA ASN A 98 20.47 -18.28 -24.23
C ASN A 98 20.23 -19.20 -23.02
N ARG A 99 19.01 -19.19 -22.46
CA ARG A 99 18.62 -20.07 -21.34
C ARG A 99 18.57 -21.54 -21.76
N ALA A 100 17.98 -21.84 -22.93
CA ALA A 100 17.94 -23.19 -23.48
C ALA A 100 19.36 -23.72 -23.75
N ARG A 101 20.22 -22.91 -24.37
CA ARG A 101 21.63 -23.26 -24.65
C ARG A 101 22.42 -23.52 -23.38
N GLY A 102 22.25 -22.69 -22.35
CA GLY A 102 22.87 -22.89 -21.04
C GLY A 102 22.40 -24.16 -20.33
N PHE A 103 21.12 -24.53 -20.47
CA PHE A 103 20.62 -25.81 -19.96
C PHE A 103 21.25 -26.99 -20.71
N CYS A 104 21.24 -26.99 -22.04
CA CYS A 104 21.84 -28.06 -22.84
C CYS A 104 23.32 -28.25 -22.52
N ASN A 105 24.08 -27.16 -22.36
CA ASN A 105 25.50 -27.25 -21.98
C ASN A 105 25.71 -27.93 -20.62
N ARG A 106 24.85 -27.66 -19.62
CA ARG A 106 24.94 -28.33 -18.32
C ARG A 106 24.65 -29.83 -18.41
N ILE A 107 23.63 -30.20 -19.17
CA ILE A 107 23.29 -31.61 -19.39
C ILE A 107 24.41 -32.32 -20.14
N LEU A 108 24.93 -31.74 -21.22
CA LEU A 108 26.04 -32.32 -21.99
C LEU A 108 27.30 -32.49 -21.14
N ASN A 109 27.65 -31.49 -20.32
CA ASN A 109 28.79 -31.58 -19.41
C ASN A 109 28.61 -32.63 -18.31
N ALA A 110 27.38 -32.86 -17.85
CA ALA A 110 27.07 -33.88 -16.85
C ALA A 110 27.11 -35.30 -17.44
N LEU A 111 26.66 -35.46 -18.69
CA LEU A 111 26.64 -36.75 -19.38
C LEU A 111 28.02 -37.13 -19.95
N CYS A 112 28.82 -36.14 -20.36
CA CYS A 112 30.16 -36.36 -20.86
C CYS A 112 31.06 -35.16 -20.50
N PRO A 113 31.80 -35.25 -19.37
CA PRO A 113 32.73 -34.21 -18.92
C PRO A 113 33.85 -33.88 -19.93
N CYS A 114 34.00 -34.69 -20.98
CA CYS A 114 35.07 -34.60 -21.95
C CYS A 114 34.85 -33.49 -23.00
N PHE A 115 33.63 -33.00 -23.20
CA PHE A 115 33.31 -32.02 -24.27
C PHE A 115 33.88 -30.61 -24.05
N THR A 116 34.25 -30.26 -22.81
CA THR A 116 34.83 -28.94 -22.49
C THR A 116 36.35 -28.90 -22.59
N ASN A 117 37.00 -30.05 -22.87
CA ASN A 117 38.40 -30.05 -23.23
C ASN A 117 38.50 -29.64 -24.69
N HIS A 118 38.85 -28.38 -24.92
CA HIS A 118 39.57 -28.01 -26.12
C HIS A 118 40.83 -28.88 -26.16
N GLY A 119 40.76 -30.01 -26.86
CA GLY A 119 41.92 -30.69 -27.38
C GLY A 119 42.61 -29.67 -28.27
N LYS A 120 43.62 -28.99 -27.73
CA LYS A 120 44.66 -28.38 -28.54
C LYS A 120 45.32 -29.53 -29.29
N SER A 121 45.07 -29.61 -30.58
CA SER A 121 46.01 -30.16 -31.56
C SER A 121 46.26 -29.11 -32.61
#